data_AF-A0A7U7I9Z1-F1
#
_entry.id   AF-A0A7U7I9Z1-F1
#
_cell.length_a   1.000
_cell.length_b   1.000
_cell.length_c   1.000
_cell.angle_alpha   90.00
_cell.angle_beta   90.00
_cell.angle_gamma   90.00
#
_symmetry.space_group_name_H-M   'P 1'
#
loop_
_entity.id
_entity.type
_entity.pdbx_description
1 polymer ?
#
loop_
_entity_poly.entity_id
_entity_poly.type
_entity_poly.pdbx_seq_one_letter_code
_entity_poly.pdbx_strand_id
1 'polypeptide(L)'
;MLRIRGIIGDWPVDLSVELEAEDWRQLAAHLPAAAPVSPSAPAPATPDDALWLNALGVLRQAGEMEGTALLAALEALAGGPAAGKRLLVRLRHHPQVQVESGEETPLYRWIG
;
A
#
# COMPACT_ATOMS: atom_id res chain seq x y z
N MET A 1 -8.64 1.24 27.41
CA MET A 1 -8.03 -0.09 27.64
C MET A 1 -6.74 -0.17 26.84
N LEU A 2 -5.62 -0.47 27.49
CA LEU A 2 -4.30 -0.66 26.86
C LEU A 2 -3.93 -2.14 26.88
N ARG A 3 -3.29 -2.62 25.82
CA ARG A 3 -2.76 -3.98 25.71
C ARG A 3 -1.25 -3.94 25.60
N ILE A 4 -0.56 -4.61 26.50
CA ILE A 4 0.90 -4.70 26.53
C ILE A 4 1.27 -6.16 26.30
N ARG A 5 2.11 -6.41 25.31
CA ARG A 5 2.65 -7.75 25.04
C ARG A 5 4.09 -7.80 25.51
N GLY A 6 4.43 -8.84 26.23
CA GLY A 6 5.76 -9.07 26.76
C GLY A 6 6.15 -10.54 26.73
N ILE A 7 7.37 -10.82 27.15
CA ILE A 7 7.90 -12.17 27.33
C ILE A 7 8.46 -12.30 28.75
N ILE A 8 8.19 -13.42 29.42
CA ILE A 8 8.79 -13.76 30.72
C ILE A 8 9.56 -15.06 30.54
N GLY A 9 10.89 -14.97 30.50
CA GLY A 9 11.72 -16.08 30.01
C GLY A 9 11.42 -16.36 28.54
N ASP A 10 10.98 -17.58 28.23
CA ASP A 10 10.61 -18.01 26.87
C ASP A 10 9.10 -17.91 26.58
N TRP A 11 8.29 -17.48 27.56
CA TRP A 11 6.83 -17.50 27.44
C TRP A 11 6.26 -16.15 27.02
N PRO A 12 5.46 -16.08 25.93
CA PRO A 12 4.76 -14.86 25.56
C PRO A 12 3.57 -14.61 26.49
N VAL A 13 3.43 -13.37 26.96
CA VAL A 13 2.33 -12.94 27.84
C VAL A 13 1.65 -11.69 27.29
N ASP A 14 0.32 -11.63 27.42
CA ASP A 14 -0.50 -10.46 27.13
C ASP A 14 -1.06 -9.92 28.45
N LEU A 15 -0.86 -8.62 28.68
CA LEU A 15 -1.37 -7.90 29.84
C LEU A 15 -2.37 -6.85 29.36
N SER A 16 -3.56 -6.87 29.94
CA SER A 16 -4.53 -5.78 29.81
C SER A 16 -4.36 -4.83 30.97
N VAL A 17 -4.21 -3.55 30.68
CA VAL A 17 -4.15 -2.49 31.68
C VAL A 17 -5.35 -1.56 31.49
N GLU A 18 -6.07 -1.34 32.59
CA GLU A 18 -7.15 -0.37 32.68
C GLU A 18 -6.61 0.88 33.37
N LEU A 19 -6.81 2.03 32.74
CA LEU A 19 -6.33 3.33 33.20
C LEU A 19 -7.53 4.27 33.23
N GLU A 20 -7.66 5.05 34.30
CA GLU A 20 -8.73 6.03 34.46
C GLU A 20 -8.37 7.33 33.71
N ALA A 21 -9.33 8.24 33.60
CA ALA A 21 -9.14 9.48 32.83
C ALA A 21 -7.96 10.32 33.34
N GLU A 22 -7.69 10.31 34.65
CA GLU A 22 -6.56 11.05 35.22
C GLU A 22 -5.20 10.40 34.92
N ASP A 23 -5.14 9.07 34.91
CA ASP A 23 -3.93 8.34 34.53
C ASP A 23 -3.58 8.56 33.06
N TRP A 24 -4.58 8.61 32.18
CA TRP A 24 -4.39 8.95 30.77
C TRP A 24 -3.84 10.36 30.58
N ARG A 25 -4.27 11.32 31.40
CA ARG A 25 -3.77 12.70 31.34
C ARG A 25 -2.32 12.81 31.81
N GLN A 26 -1.95 12.12 32.89
CA GLN A 26 -0.58 12.08 33.36
C GLN A 26 0.35 11.41 32.33
N LEU A 27 -0.09 10.32 31.70
CA LEU A 27 0.66 9.66 30.64
C LEU A 27 0.91 10.60 29.44
N ALA A 28 -0.11 11.36 29.02
CA ALA A 28 0.02 12.32 27.93
C ALA A 28 0.99 13.47 28.27
N ALA A 29 1.06 13.89 29.54
CA ALA A 29 1.95 14.96 29.99
C ALA A 29 3.45 14.58 29.92
N HIS A 30 3.76 13.28 29.94
CA HIS A 30 5.13 12.76 29.83
C HIS A 30 5.55 12.46 28.39
N LEU A 31 4.65 12.59 27.41
CA LEU A 31 4.99 12.38 26.01
C LEU A 31 5.74 13.60 25.47
N PRO A 32 6.90 13.43 24.80
CA PRO A 32 7.60 14.56 24.19
C PRO A 32 6.66 15.28 23.23
N ALA A 33 6.60 16.62 23.36
CA ALA A 33 5.77 17.44 22.50
C ALA A 33 6.12 17.11 21.04
N ALA A 34 5.12 16.70 20.25
CA ALA A 34 5.31 16.37 18.85
C ALA A 34 5.90 17.61 18.16
N ALA A 35 7.14 17.47 17.67
CA ALA A 35 7.76 18.50 16.86
C ALA A 35 6.84 18.79 15.66
N PRO A 36 6.68 20.07 15.26
CA PRO A 36 5.91 20.39 14.08
C PRO A 36 6.53 19.63 12.89
N VAL A 37 5.77 18.68 12.35
CA VAL A 37 6.15 17.93 11.16
C VAL A 37 6.21 18.92 10.01
N SER A 38 7.42 19.36 9.68
CA SER A 38 7.65 20.05 8.41
C SER A 38 7.34 19.04 7.30
N PRO A 39 6.62 19.41 6.22
CA PRO A 39 6.40 18.51 5.11
C PRO A 39 7.78 18.12 4.55
N SER A 40 8.17 16.87 4.77
CA SER A 40 9.39 16.33 4.19
C SER A 40 9.27 16.41 2.67
N ALA A 41 10.28 16.98 2.01
CA ALA A 41 10.37 16.94 0.56
C ALA A 41 10.22 15.48 0.08
N PRO A 42 9.52 15.24 -1.04
CA PRO A 42 9.32 13.88 -1.54
C PRO A 42 10.68 13.22 -1.77
N ALA A 43 10.89 12.06 -1.15
CA ALA A 43 12.08 11.26 -1.38
C ALA A 43 12.19 10.92 -2.88
N PRO A 44 13.41 10.82 -3.43
CA PRO A 44 13.58 10.41 -4.82
C PRO A 44 12.90 9.05 -5.04
N ALA A 45 12.03 8.98 -6.04
CA ALA A 45 11.30 7.77 -6.38
C ALA A 45 12.30 6.62 -6.58
N THR A 46 12.06 5.50 -5.91
CA THR A 46 12.88 4.31 -6.14
C THR A 46 12.65 3.81 -7.58
N PRO A 47 13.58 3.03 -8.16
CA PRO A 47 13.37 2.45 -9.49
C PRO A 47 12.05 1.66 -9.61
N ASP A 48 11.58 1.04 -8.51
CA ASP A 48 10.28 0.36 -8.44
C ASP A 48 9.10 1.35 -8.50
N ASP A 49 9.20 2.49 -7.82
CA ASP A 49 8.18 3.57 -7.88
C ASP A 49 8.09 4.17 -9.29
N ALA A 50 9.22 4.39 -9.96
CA ALA A 50 9.23 4.88 -11.34
C ALA A 50 8.58 3.88 -12.30
N LEU A 51 8.89 2.59 -12.15
CA LEU A 51 8.27 1.53 -12.93
C LEU A 51 6.75 1.44 -12.67
N TRP A 52 6.35 1.59 -11.41
CA TRP A 52 4.94 1.62 -11.01
C TRP A 52 4.16 2.80 -11.61
N LEU A 53 4.73 4.01 -11.58
CA LEU A 53 4.12 5.19 -12.19
C LEU A 53 3.95 5.02 -13.71
N ASN A 54 4.93 4.42 -14.38
CA ASN A 54 4.81 4.10 -15.80
C ASN A 54 3.71 3.06 -16.08
N ALA A 55 3.57 2.04 -15.24
CA ALA A 55 2.50 1.03 -15.34
C ALA A 55 1.11 1.65 -15.21
N LEU A 56 0.93 2.58 -14.25
CA LEU A 56 -0.31 3.37 -14.13
C LEU A 56 -0.55 4.22 -15.38
N GLY A 57 0.51 4.82 -15.94
CA GLY A 57 0.47 5.59 -17.18
C GLY A 57 -0.06 4.77 -18.37
N VAL A 58 0.37 3.52 -18.53
CA VAL A 58 -0.09 2.62 -19.60
C VAL A 58 -1.60 2.43 -19.53
N LEU A 59 -2.13 2.06 -18.36
CA LEU A 59 -3.57 1.83 -18.20
C LEU A 59 -4.37 3.13 -18.32
N ARG A 60 -3.86 4.23 -17.79
CA ARG A 60 -4.49 5.55 -17.87
C ARG A 60 -4.58 6.06 -19.31
N GLN A 61 -3.55 5.85 -20.12
CA GLN A 61 -3.54 6.25 -21.54
C GLN A 61 -4.50 5.41 -22.38
N ALA A 62 -4.62 4.12 -22.07
CA ALA A 62 -5.55 3.22 -22.75
C ALA A 62 -7.02 3.47 -22.33
N GLY A 63 -7.26 3.95 -21.11
CA GLY A 63 -8.59 4.11 -20.52
C GLY A 63 -9.18 2.78 -20.07
N GLU A 64 -9.19 1.78 -20.94
CA GLU A 64 -9.52 0.38 -20.64
C GLU A 64 -8.61 -0.57 -21.42
N MET A 65 -8.32 -1.74 -20.83
CA MET A 65 -7.48 -2.75 -21.47
C MET A 65 -7.81 -4.15 -20.94
N GLU A 66 -7.81 -5.14 -21.83
CA GLU A 66 -7.93 -6.54 -21.42
C GLU A 66 -6.72 -7.01 -20.61
N GLY A 67 -6.94 -7.88 -19.64
CA GLY A 67 -5.91 -8.33 -18.71
C GLY A 67 -4.71 -9.02 -19.35
N THR A 68 -4.90 -9.75 -20.44
CA THR A 68 -3.83 -10.40 -21.22
C THR A 68 -2.98 -9.36 -21.96
N ALA A 69 -3.62 -8.40 -22.63
CA ALA A 69 -2.95 -7.30 -23.31
C ALA A 69 -2.19 -6.39 -22.32
N LEU A 70 -2.82 -6.09 -21.18
CA LEU A 70 -2.21 -5.32 -20.10
C LEU A 70 -1.00 -6.04 -19.52
N LEU A 71 -1.10 -7.35 -19.26
CA LEU A 71 0.05 -8.13 -18.77
C LEU A 71 1.22 -8.06 -19.76
N ALA A 72 0.98 -8.26 -21.06
CA ALA A 72 2.05 -8.19 -22.06
C ALA A 72 2.73 -6.82 -22.10
N ALA A 73 1.98 -5.73 -22.00
CA ALA A 73 2.52 -4.38 -21.93
C ALA A 73 3.38 -4.16 -20.67
N LEU A 74 2.92 -4.67 -19.52
CA LEU A 74 3.65 -4.56 -18.25
C LEU A 74 4.93 -5.42 -18.23
N GLU A 75 4.92 -6.59 -18.87
CA GLU A 75 6.12 -7.44 -18.99
C GLU A 75 7.18 -6.79 -19.87
N ALA A 76 6.77 -6.15 -20.98
CA ALA A 76 7.65 -5.38 -21.84
C ALA A 76 8.24 -4.16 -21.11
N LEU A 77 7.41 -3.46 -20.31
CA LEU A 77 7.85 -2.32 -19.50
C LEU A 77 8.83 -2.73 -18.40
N ALA A 78 8.56 -3.84 -17.72
CA ALA A 78 9.33 -4.29 -16.57
C ALA A 78 10.54 -5.17 -16.92
N GLY A 79 10.70 -5.55 -18.20
CA GLY A 79 11.80 -6.39 -18.68
C GLY A 79 11.72 -7.85 -18.22
N GLY A 80 10.54 -8.32 -17.81
CA GLY A 80 10.38 -9.73 -17.43
C GLY A 80 9.02 -10.13 -16.85
N PRO A 81 8.65 -11.41 -16.98
CA PRO A 81 7.32 -11.92 -16.64
C PRO A 81 6.99 -11.82 -15.16
N ALA A 82 7.98 -12.06 -14.28
CA ALA A 82 7.77 -11.97 -12.84
C ALA A 82 7.47 -10.52 -12.40
N ALA A 83 8.12 -9.54 -13.03
CA ALA A 83 7.92 -8.13 -12.70
C ALA A 83 6.60 -7.59 -13.28
N GLY A 84 6.24 -7.97 -14.51
CA GLY A 84 4.94 -7.64 -15.10
C GLY A 84 3.76 -8.15 -14.27
N LYS A 85 3.83 -9.41 -13.79
CA LYS A 85 2.80 -9.98 -12.91
C LYS A 85 2.66 -9.21 -11.60
N ARG A 86 3.76 -8.79 -10.96
CA ARG A 86 3.70 -7.97 -9.74
C ARG A 86 2.99 -6.63 -9.99
N LEU A 87 3.29 -5.97 -11.11
CA LEU A 87 2.62 -4.72 -11.50
C LEU A 87 1.13 -4.94 -11.74
N LEU A 88 0.74 -6.01 -12.44
CA LEU A 88 -0.66 -6.33 -12.69
C LEU A 88 -1.42 -6.58 -11.37
N VAL A 89 -0.80 -7.35 -10.45
CA VAL A 89 -1.38 -7.60 -9.13
C VAL A 89 -1.50 -6.31 -8.33
N ARG A 90 -0.56 -5.38 -8.46
CA ARG A 90 -0.63 -4.07 -7.80
C ARG A 90 -1.71 -3.18 -8.40
N LEU A 91 -1.86 -3.16 -9.74
CA LEU A 91 -2.91 -2.42 -10.46
C LEU A 91 -4.30 -2.82 -9.99
N ARG A 92 -4.56 -4.11 -9.81
CA ARG A 92 -5.89 -4.59 -9.40
C ARG A 92 -6.36 -4.09 -8.02
N HIS A 93 -5.42 -3.66 -7.18
CA HIS A 93 -5.69 -3.14 -5.84
C HIS A 93 -5.60 -1.61 -5.79
N HIS A 94 -5.33 -0.96 -6.92
CA HIS A 94 -5.24 0.50 -7.00
C HIS A 94 -6.65 1.11 -7.02
N PRO A 95 -6.94 2.15 -6.23
CA PRO A 95 -8.29 2.72 -6.11
C PRO A 95 -8.84 3.33 -7.41
N GLN A 96 -7.97 3.69 -8.35
CA GLN A 96 -8.37 4.23 -9.67
C GLN A 96 -8.47 3.16 -10.75
N VAL A 97 -8.37 1.88 -10.39
CA VAL A 97 -8.48 0.76 -11.32
C VAL A 97 -9.68 -0.09 -10.95
N GLN A 98 -10.64 -0.17 -11.86
CA GLN A 98 -11.77 -1.08 -11.79
C GLN A 98 -11.46 -2.32 -12.61
N VAL A 99 -11.70 -3.50 -12.04
CA VAL A 99 -11.57 -4.77 -12.76
C VAL A 99 -12.95 -5.36 -12.94
N GLU A 100 -13.36 -5.53 -14.19
CA GLU A 100 -14.61 -6.17 -14.57
C GLU A 100 -14.31 -7.60 -15.03
N SER A 101 -14.98 -8.58 -14.44
CA SER A 101 -14.87 -9.97 -14.89
C SER A 101 -15.66 -10.13 -16.18
N GLY A 102 -14.98 -10.06 -17.32
CA GLY A 102 -15.55 -10.40 -18.63
C GLY A 102 -15.73 -11.92 -18.78
N GLU A 103 -16.45 -12.33 -19.84
CA GLU A 103 -16.74 -13.75 -20.12
C GLU A 103 -15.47 -14.58 -20.40
N GLU A 104 -14.42 -13.99 -20.99
CA GLU A 104 -13.18 -14.68 -21.34
C GLU A 104 -11.93 -14.09 -20.66
N THR A 105 -11.84 -12.76 -20.55
CA THR A 105 -10.68 -12.07 -19.97
C THR A 105 -11.14 -10.94 -19.05
N PRO A 106 -10.52 -10.72 -17.87
CA PRO A 106 -10.83 -9.57 -17.04
C PRO A 106 -10.48 -8.26 -17.76
N LEU A 107 -11.40 -7.31 -17.77
CA LEU A 107 -11.20 -5.97 -18.31
C LEU A 107 -10.73 -5.04 -17.19
N TYR A 108 -9.63 -4.34 -17.41
CA TYR A 108 -9.11 -3.34 -16.49
C TYR A 108 -9.49 -1.96 -17.02
N ARG A 109 -10.21 -1.17 -16.21
CA ARG A 109 -10.64 0.18 -16.55
C ARG A 109 -10.09 1.20 -15.57
N TRP A 110 -9.59 2.30 -16.11
CA TRP A 110 -9.17 3.46 -15.35
C TRP A 110 -10.39 4.32 -14.98
N ILE A 111 -10.56 4.65 -13.70
CA ILE A 111 -11.72 5.39 -13.18
C ILE A 111 -11.37 6.77 -12.58
N GLY A 112 -10.14 7.28 -12.74
CA GLY A 112 -9.75 8.63 -12.24
C GLY A 112 -8.42 9.16 -12.73
#